data_AF-A0A2V8BZU0-F1
#
_entry.id   AF-A0A2V8BZU0-F1
#
_cell.length_a   1.000
_cell.length_b   1.000
_cell.length_c   1.000
_cell.angle_alpha   90.00
_cell.angle_beta   90.00
_cell.angle_gamma   90.00
#
_symmetry.space_group_name_H-M   'P 1'
#
loop_
_entity.id
_entity.type
_entity.pdbx_description
1 polymer ?
#
loop_
_entity_poly.entity_id
_entity_poly.type
_entity_poly.pdbx_seq_one_letter_code
_entity_poly.pdbx_strand_id
1 'polypeptide(L)'
;MTTAVDSMVLIDLFQQETRWAPRAATAIDHAIRSGRLVACDVVWAEVAGAGRLWRSFRQSGGVRRDRIVPDFLVGAHAVERADALLTRDRGFYRRYFKGLQIIEP
;
A
#
# COMPACT_ATOMS: atom_id res chain seq x y z
N MET A 1 -5.02 17.65 -0.53
CA MET A 1 -4.24 16.66 -1.33
C MET A 1 -5.00 15.34 -1.34
N THR A 2 -5.03 14.64 -2.45
CA THR A 2 -5.55 13.26 -2.55
C THR A 2 -4.37 12.29 -2.47
N THR A 3 -4.40 11.38 -1.50
CA THR A 3 -3.36 10.38 -1.30
C THR A 3 -3.96 9.00 -1.55
N ALA A 4 -3.39 8.23 -2.48
CA ALA A 4 -3.69 6.82 -2.63
C ALA A 4 -2.95 6.03 -1.53
N VAL A 5 -3.57 4.99 -0.96
CA VAL A 5 -2.93 4.10 0.02
C VAL A 5 -2.73 2.71 -0.56
N ASP A 6 -1.53 2.18 -0.35
CA ASP A 6 -1.15 0.82 -0.71
C ASP A 6 -1.71 -0.21 0.30
N SER A 7 -2.03 -1.42 -0.16
CA SER A 7 -2.56 -2.49 0.68
C SER A 7 -1.62 -2.84 1.83
N MET A 8 -0.30 -2.76 1.63
CA MET A 8 0.66 -3.08 2.70
C MET A 8 0.50 -2.18 3.93
N VAL A 9 0.16 -0.90 3.74
CA VAL A 9 0.01 0.05 4.84
C VAL A 9 -1.27 -0.24 5.63
N LEU A 10 -2.36 -0.55 4.92
CA LEU A 10 -3.62 -0.95 5.53
C LEU A 10 -3.52 -2.31 6.22
N ILE A 11 -2.81 -3.28 5.62
CA ILE A 11 -2.56 -4.59 6.22
C ILE A 11 -1.76 -4.44 7.52
N ASP A 12 -0.70 -3.62 7.53
CA ASP A 12 0.08 -3.37 8.75
C ASP A 12 -0.78 -2.81 9.88
N LEU A 13 -1.67 -1.86 9.57
CA LEU A 13 -2.60 -1.27 10.53
C LEU A 13 -3.64 -2.29 11.03
N PHE A 14 -4.37 -2.93 10.12
CA PHE A 14 -5.48 -3.81 10.48
C PHE A 14 -5.03 -5.13 11.10
N GLN A 15 -3.84 -5.62 10.75
CA GLN A 15 -3.27 -6.84 11.34
C GLN A 15 -2.39 -6.54 12.55
N GLN A 16 -2.32 -5.29 13.01
CA GLN A 16 -1.59 -4.84 14.20
C GLN A 16 -0.11 -5.28 14.20
N GLU A 17 0.54 -5.16 13.04
CA GLU A 17 1.95 -5.51 12.90
C GLU A 17 2.82 -4.62 13.80
N THR A 18 3.47 -5.21 14.82
CA THR A 18 4.12 -4.49 15.92
C THR A 18 5.09 -3.40 15.47
N ARG A 19 5.81 -3.64 14.37
CA ARG A 19 6.82 -2.72 13.83
C ARG A 19 6.23 -1.56 13.03
N TRP A 20 5.11 -1.78 12.35
CA TRP A 20 4.62 -0.89 11.29
C TRP A 20 3.28 -0.25 11.60
N ALA A 21 2.44 -0.87 12.43
CA ALA A 21 1.11 -0.36 12.74
C ALA A 21 1.10 1.08 13.30
N PRO A 22 1.99 1.50 14.23
CA PRO A 22 2.00 2.88 14.73
C PRO A 22 2.35 3.91 13.64
N ARG A 23 3.27 3.54 12.74
CA ARG A 23 3.72 4.36 11.61
C ARG A 23 2.63 4.48 10.55
N ALA A 24 2.00 3.36 10.22
CA ALA A 24 0.84 3.31 9.32
C ALA A 24 -0.31 4.17 9.86
N ALA A 25 -0.65 4.04 11.15
CA ALA A 25 -1.69 4.85 11.79
C ALA A 25 -1.38 6.34 11.69
N THR A 26 -0.16 6.75 12.03
CA THR A 26 0.27 8.14 11.98
C THR A 26 0.22 8.71 10.55
N ALA A 27 0.69 7.95 9.56
CA ALA A 27 0.69 8.39 8.17
C ALA A 27 -0.72 8.44 7.56
N ILE A 28 -1.58 7.48 7.90
CA ILE A 28 -3.00 7.48 7.49
C ILE A 28 -3.73 8.67 8.11
N ASP A 29 -3.56 8.91 9.41
CA ASP A 29 -4.15 10.05 10.10
C ASP A 29 -3.68 11.38 9.48
N HIS A 30 -2.37 11.51 9.21
CA HIS A 30 -1.84 12.69 8.54
C HIS A 30 -2.41 12.88 7.12
N ALA A 31 -2.54 11.81 6.34
CA ALA A 31 -3.10 11.87 5.00
C ALA A 31 -4.59 12.27 5.00
N ILE A 32 -5.37 11.74 5.95
CA ILE A 32 -6.77 12.12 6.17
C ILE A 32 -6.87 13.59 6.57
N ARG A 33 -6.01 14.06 7.49
CA ARG A 33 -5.99 15.48 7.88
C ARG A 33 -5.55 16.42 6.76
N SER A 34 -4.76 15.92 5.80
CA SER A 34 -4.25 16.70 4.65
C SER A 34 -5.17 16.68 3.42
N GLY A 35 -6.28 15.92 3.48
CA GLY A 35 -7.29 15.88 2.43
C GLY A 35 -7.98 14.52 2.30
N ARG A 36 -7.94 13.94 1.09
CA ARG A 36 -8.65 12.70 0.77
C ARG A 36 -7.70 11.53 0.77
N LEU A 37 -8.06 10.46 1.47
CA LEU A 37 -7.40 9.16 1.36
C LEU A 37 -8.24 8.24 0.46
N VAL A 38 -7.63 7.66 -0.57
CA VAL A 38 -8.30 6.77 -1.54
C VAL A 38 -7.56 5.45 -1.67
N ALA A 39 -8.29 4.39 -2.05
CA ALA A 39 -7.72 3.07 -2.34
C ALA A 39 -8.48 2.48 -3.54
N CYS A 40 -7.77 1.78 -4.42
CA CYS A 40 -8.41 1.05 -5.52
C CYS A 40 -8.99 -0.29 -5.05
N ASP A 41 -9.86 -0.89 -5.87
CA ASP A 41 -10.54 -2.14 -5.53
C ASP A 41 -9.57 -3.29 -5.24
N VAL A 42 -8.43 -3.32 -5.92
CA VAL A 42 -7.37 -4.32 -5.67
C VAL A 42 -6.85 -4.21 -4.25
N VAL A 43 -6.64 -2.99 -3.74
CA VAL A 43 -6.19 -2.77 -2.35
C VAL A 43 -7.22 -3.32 -1.37
N TRP A 44 -8.51 -3.07 -1.60
CA TRP A 44 -9.56 -3.61 -0.73
C TRP A 44 -9.65 -5.13 -0.79
N ALA A 45 -9.50 -5.73 -1.98
CA ALA A 45 -9.45 -7.19 -2.13
C ALA A 45 -8.26 -7.80 -1.36
N GLU A 46 -7.10 -7.14 -1.41
CA GLU A 46 -5.93 -7.58 -0.66
C GLU A 46 -6.13 -7.50 0.86
N VAL A 47 -6.72 -6.40 1.33
CA VAL A 47 -7.00 -6.17 2.76
C VAL A 47 -8.08 -7.12 3.30
N ALA A 48 -9.17 -7.33 2.56
CA ALA A 48 -10.35 -8.06 3.03
C ALA A 48 -10.08 -9.55 3.29
N GLY A 49 -9.12 -10.17 2.60
CA GLY A 49 -8.86 -11.59 2.77
C GLY A 49 -7.52 -12.10 2.23
N ALA A 50 -6.96 -11.45 1.20
CA ALA A 50 -5.69 -11.91 0.65
C ALA A 50 -4.56 -11.78 1.66
N GLY A 51 -4.56 -10.79 2.56
CA GLY A 51 -3.51 -10.59 3.55
C GLY A 51 -3.27 -11.80 4.48
N ARG A 52 -4.35 -12.45 4.96
CA ARG A 52 -4.23 -13.64 5.83
C ARG A 52 -3.77 -14.87 5.06
N LEU A 53 -4.33 -15.10 3.87
CA LEU A 53 -3.95 -16.20 2.98
C LEU A 53 -2.52 -16.04 2.48
N TRP A 54 -2.11 -14.81 2.14
CA TRP A 54 -0.76 -14.46 1.70
C TRP A 54 0.26 -14.64 2.82
N ARG A 55 -0.08 -14.26 4.06
CA ARG A 55 0.79 -14.53 5.22
C ARG A 55 1.01 -16.03 5.39
N SER A 56 -0.07 -16.83 5.31
CA SER A 56 0.01 -18.29 5.37
C SER A 56 0.84 -18.87 4.21
N PHE A 57 0.64 -18.39 2.97
CA PHE A 57 1.44 -18.78 1.81
C PHE A 57 2.94 -18.49 1.99
N ARG A 58 3.30 -17.32 2.52
CA ARG A 58 4.72 -17.00 2.82
C ARG A 58 5.31 -17.87 3.92
N GLN A 59 4.53 -18.15 4.97
CA GLN A 59 4.95 -19.08 6.03
C GLN A 59 5.14 -20.52 5.52
N SER A 60 4.47 -20.87 4.41
CA SER A 60 4.54 -22.18 3.76
C SER A 60 5.72 -22.33 2.77
N GLY A 61 6.63 -21.36 2.69
CA GLY A 61 7.76 -21.40 1.75
C GLY A 61 7.46 -20.84 0.36
N GLY A 62 6.37 -20.08 0.19
CA GLY A 62 6.06 -19.38 -1.06
C GLY A 62 7.22 -18.49 -1.53
N VAL A 63 7.59 -18.60 -2.81
CA VAL A 63 8.73 -17.91 -3.42
C VAL A 63 8.56 -16.39 -3.35
N ARG A 64 9.68 -15.67 -3.15
CA ARG A 64 9.73 -14.19 -3.10
C ARG A 64 9.15 -13.59 -4.39
N ARG A 65 8.36 -12.52 -4.23
CA ARG A 65 7.70 -11.77 -5.30
C ARG A 65 8.72 -11.13 -6.25
N ASP A 66 8.71 -11.58 -7.51
CA ASP A 66 8.67 -10.61 -8.61
C ASP A 66 7.36 -9.83 -8.51
N ARG A 67 7.41 -8.54 -8.84
CA ARG A 67 6.27 -7.62 -8.71
C ARG A 67 5.11 -8.14 -9.54
N ILE A 68 3.96 -8.30 -8.91
CA ILE A 68 2.77 -8.90 -9.54
C ILE A 68 1.84 -7.80 -10.05
N VAL A 69 0.96 -8.16 -10.99
CA VAL A 69 -0.04 -7.25 -11.59
C VAL A 69 -0.72 -6.30 -10.57
N PRO A 70 -1.10 -6.74 -9.36
CA PRO A 70 -1.58 -5.84 -8.30
C PRO A 70 -0.73 -4.58 -8.06
N ASP A 71 0.59 -4.71 -7.92
CA ASP A 71 1.48 -3.56 -7.62
C ASP A 71 1.41 -2.51 -8.74
N PHE A 72 1.27 -2.95 -10.00
CA PHE A 72 1.10 -2.05 -11.14
C PHE A 72 -0.27 -1.37 -11.14
N LEU A 73 -1.34 -2.09 -10.78
CA LEU A 73 -2.69 -1.53 -10.69
C LEU A 73 -2.79 -0.48 -9.57
N VAL A 74 -2.13 -0.70 -8.44
CA VAL A 74 -2.01 0.30 -7.36
C VAL A 74 -1.26 1.53 -7.86
N GLY A 75 -0.10 1.35 -8.50
CA GLY A 75 0.70 2.45 -9.03
C GLY A 75 -0.03 3.27 -10.09
N ALA A 76 -0.69 2.60 -11.05
CA ALA A 76 -1.49 3.27 -12.09
C ALA A 76 -2.66 4.03 -11.48
N HIS A 77 -3.38 3.45 -10.52
CA HIS A 77 -4.45 4.15 -9.82
C HIS A 77 -3.94 5.42 -9.12
N ALA A 78 -2.78 5.33 -8.45
CA ALA A 78 -2.21 6.48 -7.77
C ALA A 78 -1.85 7.61 -8.75
N VAL A 79 -1.25 7.29 -9.90
CA VAL A 79 -0.93 8.28 -10.94
C VAL A 79 -2.19 8.94 -11.52
N GLU A 80 -3.25 8.16 -11.76
CA GLU A 80 -4.46 8.65 -12.43
C GLU A 80 -5.43 9.36 -11.48
N ARG A 81 -5.43 9.04 -10.18
CA ARG A 81 -6.49 9.44 -9.24
C ARG A 81 -6.00 10.13 -7.97
N ALA A 82 -4.68 10.26 -7.78
CA ALA A 82 -4.11 10.85 -6.57
C ALA A 82 -2.88 11.71 -6.86
N ASP A 83 -2.52 12.54 -5.89
CA ASP A 83 -1.34 13.39 -5.92
C ASP A 83 -0.10 12.63 -5.41
N ALA A 84 -0.30 11.64 -4.53
CA ALA A 84 0.77 10.79 -4.00
C ALA A 84 0.28 9.38 -3.65
N LEU A 85 1.24 8.46 -3.47
CA LEU A 85 1.03 7.12 -2.96
C LEU A 85 1.70 6.95 -1.59
N LEU A 86 0.91 6.55 -0.58
CA LEU A 86 1.37 6.11 0.73
C LEU A 86 1.72 4.61 0.68
N THR A 87 3.02 4.29 0.71
CA THR A 87 3.53 2.91 0.57
C THR A 87 4.89 2.74 1.26
N ARG A 88 5.25 1.50 1.64
CA ARG A 88 6.62 1.17 2.06
C ARG A 88 7.51 0.74 0.89
N ASP A 89 6.95 0.37 -0.25
CA ASP A 89 7.70 -0.19 -1.38
C ASP A 89 8.21 0.87 -2.36
N ARG A 90 8.83 1.94 -1.83
CA ARG A 90 9.29 3.11 -2.60
C ARG A 90 10.13 2.75 -3.83
N GLY A 91 10.98 1.72 -3.75
CA GLY A 91 11.96 1.39 -4.79
C GLY A 91 11.30 0.89 -6.08
N PHE A 92 10.19 0.17 -5.96
CA PHE A 92 9.43 -0.29 -7.11
C PHE A 92 8.72 0.88 -7.79
N TYR A 93 7.92 1.63 -7.02
CA TYR A 93 7.12 2.71 -7.58
C TYR A 93 7.97 3.83 -8.18
N ARG A 94 9.09 4.21 -7.53
CA ARG A 94 10.03 5.18 -8.11
C ARG A 94 10.67 4.71 -9.42
N ARG A 95 10.86 3.40 -9.59
CA ARG A 95 11.46 2.84 -10.81
C ARG A 95 10.49 2.88 -11.99
N TYR A 96 9.23 2.48 -11.78
CA TYR A 96 8.27 2.27 -12.86
C TYR A 96 7.27 3.42 -13.05
N PHE A 97 6.98 4.19 -12.00
CA PHE A 97 6.05 5.32 -12.01
C PHE A 97 6.80 6.63 -11.74
N LYS A 98 7.58 7.08 -12.73
CA LYS A 98 8.39 8.31 -12.59
C LYS A 98 7.50 9.52 -12.30
N GLY A 99 7.92 10.35 -11.35
CA GLY A 99 7.16 11.54 -10.93
C GLY A 99 6.05 11.27 -9.92
N LEU A 100 5.71 10.01 -9.64
CA LEU A 100 4.78 9.69 -8.57
C LEU A 100 5.38 10.08 -7.22
N GLN A 101 4.71 10.97 -6.50
CA GLN A 101 5.10 11.34 -5.15
C GLN A 101 4.85 10.15 -4.21
N ILE A 102 5.89 9.76 -3.46
CA ILE A 102 5.82 8.65 -2.50
C ILE A 102 5.88 9.21 -1.09
N ILE A 103 4.90 8.83 -0.27
CA ILE A 103 4.85 9.08 1.17
C ILE A 103 5.14 7.75 1.86
N GLU A 104 6.03 7.75 2.85
CA GLU A 104 6.36 6.55 3.63
C GLU A 104 5.74 6.65 5.03
N PRO A 105 5.27 5.52 5.61
CA PRO A 105 4.88 5.45 7.01
C PRO A 105 6.06 5.59 8.00
#